data_AF-A0AAN4YWW0-F1
#
_entry.id   AF-A0AAN4YWW0-F1
#
_cell.length_a   1.000
_cell.length_b   1.000
_cell.length_c   1.000
_cell.angle_alpha   90.00
_cell.angle_beta   90.00
_cell.angle_gamma   90.00
#
_symmetry.space_group_name_H-M   'P 1'
#
loop_
_entity.id
_entity.type
_entity.pdbx_description
1 polymer ?
#
loop_
_entity_poly.entity_id
_entity_poly.type
_entity_poly.pdbx_seq_one_letter_code
_entity_poly.pdbx_strand_id
1 'polypeptide(L)'
;MPSSESDRLPPANLDLMGHHFFDGSTPVFNLDTTTTHQYGIARTKKEAQVDAPSNAIQGNNGAVAWLYLSATSGSVGDYSGVYRVDTAAGSPPKTCKDMPSEFTVDYAANYYFYGKR
;
A
#
# COMPACT_ATOMS: atom_id res chain seq x y z
N MET A 1 17.52 11.94 -3.75
CA MET A 1 16.51 11.08 -3.09
C MET A 1 16.62 11.32 -1.58
N PRO A 2 15.56 11.07 -0.81
CA PRO A 2 15.61 11.21 0.65
C PRO A 2 16.74 10.35 1.24
N SER A 3 17.42 10.82 2.27
CA SER A 3 18.56 10.15 2.92
C SER A 3 18.14 9.22 4.07
N SER A 4 16.94 9.44 4.60
CA SER A 4 16.25 8.63 5.60
C SER A 4 14.86 8.25 5.10
N GLU A 5 14.33 7.14 5.58
CA GLU A 5 12.96 6.70 5.25
C GLU A 5 11.89 7.68 5.74
N SER A 6 12.22 8.51 6.73
CA SER A 6 11.36 9.55 7.31
C SER A 6 11.57 10.95 6.72
N ASP A 7 12.52 11.12 5.79
CA ASP A 7 12.77 12.40 5.15
C ASP A 7 11.61 12.79 4.23
N ARG A 8 11.32 14.10 4.16
CA ARG A 8 10.33 14.63 3.22
C ARG A 8 10.71 14.34 1.78
N LEU A 9 9.71 14.10 0.94
CA LEU A 9 9.92 13.83 -0.48
C LEU A 9 10.06 15.14 -1.27
N PRO A 10 11.25 15.50 -1.79
CA PRO A 10 11.43 16.67 -2.65
C PRO A 10 10.95 16.39 -4.09
N PRO A 11 10.58 17.43 -4.87
CA PRO A 11 10.57 18.85 -4.52
C PRO A 11 9.27 19.31 -3.84
N ALA A 12 8.27 18.44 -3.74
CA ALA A 12 6.93 18.80 -3.25
C ALA A 12 6.84 19.02 -1.73
N ASN A 13 7.92 18.72 -0.97
CA ASN A 13 7.99 18.87 0.48
C ASN A 13 6.84 18.12 1.19
N LEU A 14 6.49 16.94 0.67
CA LEU A 14 5.44 16.10 1.22
C LEU A 14 5.95 15.37 2.46
N ASP A 15 5.20 15.47 3.55
CA ASP A 15 5.43 14.65 4.74
C ASP A 15 5.09 13.18 4.44
N LEU A 16 5.88 12.27 5.01
CA LEU A 16 5.59 10.85 4.95
C LEU A 16 4.30 10.55 5.72
N MET A 17 3.34 9.94 5.03
CA MET A 17 2.08 9.52 5.65
C MET A 17 2.18 8.19 6.39
N GLY A 18 3.06 7.28 5.94
CA GLY A 18 3.23 5.97 6.55
C GLY A 18 4.10 5.03 5.73
N HIS A 19 4.42 3.88 6.33
CA HIS A 19 5.10 2.76 5.67
C HIS A 19 4.10 1.62 5.42
N HIS A 20 4.05 1.16 4.17
CA HIS A 20 3.29 -0.04 3.82
C HIS A 20 4.24 -1.22 3.60
N PHE A 21 3.98 -2.33 4.27
CA PHE A 21 4.75 -3.57 4.12
C PHE A 21 3.88 -4.79 4.42
N PHE A 22 4.41 -5.97 4.16
CA PHE A 22 3.77 -7.23 4.51
C PHE A 22 4.50 -7.90 5.68
N ASP A 23 3.75 -8.28 6.71
CA ASP A 23 4.22 -9.22 7.74
C ASP A 23 3.61 -10.60 7.45
N GLY A 24 4.44 -11.48 6.88
CA GLY A 24 3.96 -12.69 6.21
C GLY A 24 3.01 -12.33 5.06
N SER A 25 1.74 -12.74 5.16
CA SER A 25 0.69 -12.39 4.20
C SER A 25 -0.19 -11.21 4.62
N THR A 26 0.08 -10.61 5.79
CA THR A 26 -0.72 -9.52 6.36
C THR A 26 -0.26 -8.18 5.78
N PRO A 27 -1.08 -7.45 5.01
CA PRO A 27 -0.77 -6.07 4.64
C PRO A 27 -0.86 -5.17 5.88
N VAL A 28 0.24 -4.48 6.17
CA VAL A 28 0.38 -3.55 7.30
C VAL A 28 0.59 -2.13 6.77
N PHE A 29 -0.13 -1.18 7.34
CA PHE A 29 0.08 0.25 7.13
C PHE A 29 0.46 0.86 8.48
N ASN A 30 1.75 1.14 8.65
CA ASN A 30 2.25 1.83 9.82
C ASN A 30 2.21 3.35 9.56
N LEU A 31 1.30 4.05 10.23
CA LEU A 31 1.16 5.51 10.12
C LEU A 31 1.85 6.24 11.29
N ASP A 32 2.57 5.49 12.14
CA ASP A 32 3.47 6.00 13.17
C ASP A 32 4.85 6.28 12.53
N THR A 33 5.01 7.47 11.95
CA THR A 33 6.20 7.83 11.14
C THR A 33 7.29 8.53 11.93
N THR A 34 6.93 9.30 12.96
CA THR A 34 7.88 9.97 13.86
C THR A 34 7.35 9.99 15.29
N THR A 35 8.19 10.31 16.29
CA THR A 35 7.75 10.43 17.69
C THR A 35 6.61 11.44 17.92
N THR A 36 6.42 12.39 17.00
CA THR A 36 5.34 13.40 17.05
C THR A 36 4.17 13.11 16.10
N HIS A 37 4.33 12.15 15.19
CA HIS A 37 3.31 11.71 14.23
C HIS A 37 3.01 10.24 14.47
N GLN A 38 2.08 10.00 15.40
CA GLN A 38 1.65 8.68 15.83
C GLN A 38 0.15 8.51 15.55
N TYR A 39 -0.18 8.07 14.34
CA TYR A 39 -1.57 7.88 13.90
C TYR A 39 -2.04 6.41 14.01
N GLY A 40 -1.18 5.49 14.46
CA GLY A 40 -1.46 4.09 14.67
C GLY A 40 -1.05 3.18 13.50
N ILE A 41 -1.42 1.90 13.62
CA ILE A 41 -0.99 0.83 12.74
C ILE A 41 -2.20 0.02 12.28
N ALA A 42 -2.56 0.10 11.00
CA ALA A 42 -3.60 -0.74 10.43
C ALA A 42 -3.01 -2.08 9.97
N ARG A 43 -3.30 -3.16 10.70
CA ARG A 43 -2.96 -4.53 10.28
C ARG A 43 -4.21 -5.14 9.65
N THR A 44 -4.17 -5.46 8.36
CA THR A 44 -5.40 -5.71 7.60
C THR A 44 -5.46 -7.13 7.04
N LYS A 45 -6.63 -7.52 6.53
CA LYS A 45 -6.81 -8.72 5.71
C LYS A 45 -7.71 -8.40 4.53
N LYS A 46 -7.51 -9.09 3.40
CA LYS A 46 -8.34 -8.92 2.20
C LYS A 46 -9.73 -9.50 2.44
N GLU A 47 -10.75 -8.69 2.24
CA GLU A 47 -12.16 -9.10 2.32
C GLU A 47 -12.79 -9.19 0.92
N ALA A 48 -12.45 -8.25 0.04
CA ALA A 48 -12.98 -8.24 -1.33
C ALA A 48 -11.96 -7.66 -2.31
N GLN A 49 -12.15 -7.99 -3.58
CA GLN A 49 -11.40 -7.41 -4.69
C GLN A 49 -12.30 -7.24 -5.91
N VAL A 50 -11.97 -6.26 -6.75
CA VAL A 50 -12.48 -6.14 -8.11
C VAL A 50 -11.31 -5.81 -9.03
N ASP A 51 -11.38 -6.26 -10.29
CA ASP A 51 -10.35 -5.92 -11.26
C ASP A 51 -10.24 -4.40 -11.41
N ALA A 52 -9.01 -3.92 -11.62
CA ALA A 52 -8.81 -2.50 -11.92
C ALA A 52 -9.61 -2.15 -13.20
N PRO A 53 -10.21 -0.94 -13.27
CA PRO A 53 -10.90 -0.50 -14.47
C PRO A 53 -10.04 -0.64 -15.72
N SER A 54 -10.65 -0.96 -16.86
CA SER A 54 -9.92 -1.19 -18.13
C SER A 54 -9.13 0.03 -18.62
N ASN A 55 -9.48 1.22 -18.14
CA ASN A 55 -8.77 2.48 -18.42
C ASN A 55 -7.68 2.82 -17.39
N ALA A 56 -7.42 1.96 -16.40
CA ALA A 56 -6.29 2.12 -15.49
C ALA A 56 -4.96 2.05 -16.26
N ILE A 57 -3.92 2.70 -15.72
CA ILE A 57 -2.57 2.65 -16.30
C ILE A 57 -2.00 1.23 -16.11
N GLN A 58 -1.89 0.48 -17.20
CA GLN A 58 -1.56 -0.95 -17.13
C GLN A 58 -0.09 -1.24 -16.84
N GLY A 59 0.84 -0.35 -17.21
CA GLY A 59 2.26 -0.67 -17.21
C GLY A 59 2.57 -1.91 -18.07
N ASN A 60 3.62 -2.66 -17.72
CA ASN A 60 4.06 -3.81 -18.52
C ASN A 60 3.22 -5.08 -18.30
N ASN A 61 2.65 -5.25 -17.11
CA ASN A 61 2.01 -6.50 -16.68
C ASN A 61 0.53 -6.35 -16.31
N GLY A 62 0.00 -5.13 -16.27
CA GLY A 62 -1.37 -4.83 -15.85
C GLY A 62 -1.45 -4.12 -14.50
N ALA A 63 -2.54 -3.39 -14.28
CA ALA A 63 -2.83 -2.76 -13.00
C ALA A 63 -3.34 -3.79 -11.97
N VAL A 64 -2.84 -3.75 -10.73
CA VAL A 64 -3.34 -4.63 -9.66
C VAL A 64 -4.79 -4.34 -9.31
N ALA A 65 -5.53 -5.35 -8.87
CA ALA A 65 -6.94 -5.22 -8.48
C ALA A 65 -7.16 -4.14 -7.39
N TRP A 66 -8.34 -3.53 -7.40
CA TRP A 66 -8.80 -2.72 -6.27
C TRP A 66 -9.21 -3.64 -5.13
N LEU A 67 -8.91 -3.23 -3.90
CA LEU A 67 -9.10 -4.08 -2.71
C LEU A 67 -9.93 -3.36 -1.67
N TYR A 68 -10.77 -4.13 -0.98
CA TYR A 68 -11.22 -3.80 0.36
C TYR A 68 -10.47 -4.67 1.37
N LEU A 69 -9.83 -4.02 2.33
CA LEU A 69 -9.08 -4.64 3.41
C LEU A 69 -9.73 -4.28 4.74
N SER A 70 -10.20 -5.25 5.52
CA SER A 70 -10.69 -4.97 6.88
C SER A 70 -9.54 -4.94 7.88
N ALA A 71 -9.62 -4.06 8.87
CA ALA A 71 -8.69 -4.08 10.01
C ALA A 71 -8.86 -5.36 10.83
N THR A 72 -7.73 -5.90 11.31
CA THR A 72 -7.68 -7.07 12.20
C THR A 72 -7.52 -6.63 13.64
N SER A 73 -7.71 -7.56 14.58
CA SER A 73 -7.54 -7.32 16.03
C SER A 73 -6.10 -6.93 16.43
N GLY A 74 -5.12 -7.12 15.55
CA GLY A 74 -3.75 -6.66 15.78
C GLY A 74 -3.51 -5.19 15.42
N SER A 75 -4.52 -4.46 14.95
CA SER A 75 -4.38 -3.05 14.61
C SER A 75 -4.26 -2.19 15.88
N VAL A 76 -3.50 -1.11 15.78
CA VAL A 76 -3.38 -0.08 16.81
C VAL A 76 -4.12 1.17 16.32
N GLY A 77 -5.08 1.66 17.09
CA GLY A 77 -5.99 2.74 16.70
C GLY A 77 -7.33 2.24 16.15
N ASP A 78 -8.24 3.16 15.86
CA ASP A 78 -9.65 2.85 15.58
C ASP A 78 -9.94 2.51 14.11
N TYR A 79 -8.99 1.86 13.42
CA TYR A 79 -9.16 1.46 12.04
C TYR A 79 -10.22 0.37 11.89
N SER A 80 -11.06 0.53 10.87
CA SER A 80 -12.09 -0.43 10.48
C SER A 80 -11.79 -1.06 9.11
N GLY A 81 -11.22 -0.30 8.18
CA GLY A 81 -10.81 -0.82 6.89
C GLY A 81 -10.02 0.17 6.05
N VAL A 82 -9.42 -0.37 5.00
CA VAL A 82 -8.60 0.33 4.02
C VAL A 82 -9.08 -0.07 2.62
N TYR A 83 -9.34 0.91 1.77
CA TYR A 83 -9.57 0.68 0.36
C TYR A 83 -8.31 0.99 -0.43
N ARG A 84 -7.93 0.10 -1.34
CA ARG A 84 -6.93 0.35 -2.40
C ARG A 84 -7.66 0.57 -3.72
N VAL A 85 -7.53 1.75 -4.29
CA VAL A 85 -8.16 2.13 -5.57
C VAL A 85 -7.17 2.93 -6.44
N ASP A 86 -7.59 3.32 -7.64
CA ASP A 86 -6.80 4.11 -8.60
C ASP A 86 -5.39 3.54 -8.85
N THR A 87 -5.31 2.22 -8.95
CA THR A 87 -4.07 1.47 -9.13
C THR A 87 -3.48 1.69 -10.52
N ALA A 88 -2.17 1.91 -10.58
CA ALA A 88 -1.37 1.94 -11.80
C ALA A 88 -0.28 0.87 -11.73
N ALA A 89 -0.24 -0.01 -12.74
CA ALA A 89 0.69 -1.14 -12.83
C ALA A 89 0.69 -2.06 -11.58
N GLY A 90 1.81 -2.74 -11.32
CA GLY A 90 2.01 -3.59 -10.15
C GLY A 90 1.63 -5.06 -10.29
N SER A 91 0.98 -5.49 -11.38
CA SER A 91 0.72 -6.91 -11.56
C SER A 91 2.04 -7.67 -11.74
N PRO A 92 2.19 -8.85 -11.11
CA PRO A 92 3.38 -9.67 -11.32
C PRO A 92 3.42 -10.14 -12.80
N PRO A 93 4.62 -10.42 -13.33
CA PRO A 93 4.72 -11.10 -14.61
C PRO A 93 4.01 -12.45 -14.54
N LYS A 94 3.48 -12.93 -15.67
CA LYS A 94 2.75 -14.22 -15.74
C LYS A 94 3.60 -15.41 -15.29
N THR A 95 4.92 -15.29 -15.39
CA THR A 95 5.90 -16.30 -14.98
C THR A 95 7.14 -15.62 -14.43
N CYS A 96 7.87 -16.29 -13.53
CA CYS A 96 9.19 -15.86 -13.06
C CYS A 96 10.34 -16.29 -13.99
N LYS A 97 10.04 -16.80 -15.19
CA LYS A 97 11.07 -17.26 -16.14
C LYS A 97 11.96 -16.10 -16.56
N ASP A 98 13.27 -16.33 -16.57
CA ASP A 98 14.31 -15.37 -16.99
C ASP A 98 14.37 -14.08 -16.14
N MET A 99 13.76 -14.09 -14.96
CA MET A 99 13.85 -13.00 -13.98
C MET A 99 14.96 -13.30 -12.96
N PRO A 100 15.61 -12.26 -12.37
CA PRO A 100 16.49 -12.45 -11.23
C PRO A 100 15.76 -13.11 -10.06
N SER A 101 16.52 -13.68 -9.11
CA SER A 101 15.96 -14.28 -7.89
C SER A 101 15.09 -13.32 -7.08
N GLU A 102 15.43 -12.04 -7.14
CA GLU A 102 14.67 -10.93 -6.55
C GLU A 102 14.58 -9.80 -7.55
N PHE A 103 13.38 -9.25 -7.72
CA PHE A 103 13.13 -8.12 -8.60
C PHE A 103 11.97 -7.29 -8.06
N THR A 104 11.91 -6.03 -8.46
CA THR A 104 10.87 -5.09 -8.07
C THR A 104 9.91 -4.85 -9.23
N VAL A 105 8.61 -4.74 -8.92
CA VAL A 105 7.59 -4.27 -9.86
C VAL A 105 7.06 -2.95 -9.35
N ASP A 106 7.27 -1.90 -10.13
CA ASP A 106 6.78 -0.57 -9.78
C ASP A 106 5.26 -0.52 -9.86
N TYR A 107 4.65 0.12 -8.87
CA TYR A 107 3.21 0.35 -8.82
C TYR A 107 2.90 1.63 -8.06
N ALA A 108 1.73 2.20 -8.35
CA ALA A 108 1.14 3.27 -7.55
C ALA A 108 -0.33 2.93 -7.26
N ALA A 109 -0.84 3.42 -6.13
CA ALA A 109 -2.25 3.27 -5.75
C ALA A 109 -2.65 4.34 -4.73
N ASN A 110 -3.94 4.65 -4.70
CA ASN A 110 -4.54 5.46 -3.63
C ASN A 110 -5.08 4.54 -2.53
N TYR A 111 -4.75 4.87 -1.29
CA TYR A 111 -5.25 4.17 -0.11
C TYR A 111 -6.13 5.09 0.73
N TYR A 112 -7.36 4.64 1.03
CA TYR A 112 -8.31 5.37 1.87
C TYR A 112 -8.54 4.60 3.17
N PHE A 113 -8.25 5.25 4.30
CA PHE A 113 -8.36 4.67 5.63
C PHE A 113 -9.67 5.11 6.29
N TYR A 114 -10.42 4.15 6.83
CA TYR A 114 -11.67 4.37 7.53
C TYR A 114 -11.58 3.83 8.95
N GLY A 115 -12.14 4.55 9.90
CA GLY A 115 -12.16 4.18 11.30
C GLY A 115 -13.42 4.62 12.01
N LYS A 116 -13.54 4.23 13.28
CA LYS A 116 -14.59 4.76 14.16
C LYS A 116 -14.20 6.18 14.58
N ARG A 117 -15.22 7.00 14.87
CA ARG A 117 -15.04 8.30 15.53
C ARG A 117 -14.90 8.11 17.03
#